data_AF-A0A180EST9-F1
#
_entry.id   AF-A0A180EST9-F1
#
_cell.length_a   1.000
_cell.length_b   1.000
_cell.length_c   1.000
_cell.angle_alpha   90.00
_cell.angle_beta   90.00
_cell.angle_gamma   90.00
#
_symmetry.space_group_name_H-M   'P 1'
#
loop_
_entity.id
_entity.type
_entity.pdbx_description
1 polymer ?
#
loop_
_entity_poly.entity_id
_entity_poly.type
_entity_poly.pdbx_seq_one_letter_code
_entity_poly.pdbx_strand_id
1 'polypeptide(L)'
;MATNPDANVETLIAIPYNPYEPQPYNRWTMRGMIDLNKELKVAAEFWDFLGGEGTYNDLLDCFERVGIELRPEIDQYFSRFKG
;
A
#
# COMPACT_ATOMS: atom_id res chain seq x y z
N MET A 1 2.58 -17.77 30.23
CA MET A 1 3.44 -18.54 29.31
C MET A 1 3.00 -18.21 27.90
N ALA A 2 3.93 -18.03 26.95
CA ALA A 2 3.57 -17.78 25.55
C ALA A 2 2.85 -19.01 24.97
N THR A 3 1.80 -18.78 24.19
CA THR A 3 0.91 -19.82 23.65
C THR A 3 1.55 -20.70 22.58
N ASN A 4 2.64 -20.24 21.94
CA ASN A 4 3.46 -21.05 21.03
C ASN A 4 4.92 -20.57 21.06
N PRO A 5 5.83 -21.29 21.75
CA PRO A 5 7.23 -20.90 21.89
C PRO A 5 8.07 -21.08 20.62
N ASP A 6 7.58 -21.87 19.64
CA ASP A 6 8.28 -22.15 18.38
C ASP A 6 7.71 -21.36 17.18
N ALA A 7 6.82 -20.39 17.44
CA ALA A 7 6.26 -19.56 16.38
C ALA A 7 7.36 -18.71 15.73
N ASN A 8 7.55 -18.86 14.42
CA ASN A 8 8.36 -17.94 13.63
C ASN A 8 7.56 -16.64 13.41
N VAL A 9 7.92 -15.59 14.14
CA VAL A 9 7.29 -14.27 14.04
C VAL A 9 8.26 -13.31 13.38
N GLU A 10 7.88 -12.79 12.21
CA GLU A 10 8.64 -11.79 11.48
C GLU A 10 7.91 -10.44 11.58
N THR A 11 8.64 -9.39 11.95
CA THR A 11 8.12 -8.02 11.99
C THR A 11 8.46 -7.30 10.70
N LEU A 12 7.44 -6.71 10.07
CA LEU A 12 7.57 -6.00 8.81
C LEU A 12 6.99 -4.59 8.94
N ILE A 13 7.60 -3.62 8.27
CA ILE A 13 7.06 -2.30 8.02
C ILE A 13 6.42 -2.33 6.64
N ALA A 14 5.15 -1.94 6.58
CA ALA A 14 4.38 -1.89 5.35
C ALA A 14 4.05 -0.44 4.98
N ILE A 15 4.23 -0.09 3.71
CA ILE A 15 3.77 1.17 3.14
C ILE A 15 2.79 0.84 2.01
N PRO A 16 1.51 1.24 2.11
CA PRO A 16 0.47 0.78 1.20
C PRO A 16 0.58 1.32 -0.24
N TYR A 17 1.39 2.37 -0.46
CA TYR A 17 1.65 2.93 -1.78
C TYR A 17 3.06 3.56 -1.84
N ASN A 18 3.61 3.67 -3.04
CA ASN A 18 4.87 4.36 -3.28
C ASN A 18 4.61 5.82 -3.68
N PRO A 19 4.98 6.82 -2.85
CA PRO A 19 4.81 8.22 -3.21
C PRO A 19 5.75 8.69 -4.34
N TYR A 20 6.75 7.88 -4.70
CA TYR A 20 7.73 8.21 -5.73
C TYR A 20 7.45 7.51 -7.07
N GLU A 21 6.33 6.80 -7.20
CA GLU A 21 5.96 6.05 -8.40
C GLU A 21 6.08 6.90 -9.70
N PRO A 22 6.65 6.38 -10.80
CA PRO A 22 7.13 5.00 -11.01
C PRO A 22 8.57 4.75 -10.54
N GLN A 23 9.20 5.71 -9.88
CA GLN A 23 10.56 5.54 -9.36
C GLN A 23 10.54 4.64 -8.13
N PRO A 24 11.57 3.80 -7.94
CA PRO A 24 11.65 2.93 -6.78
C PRO A 24 11.64 3.75 -5.50
N TYR A 25 10.99 3.21 -4.46
CA TYR A 25 10.92 3.87 -3.17
C TYR A 25 12.33 4.11 -2.60
N ASN A 26 12.67 5.38 -2.39
CA ASN A 26 14.00 5.76 -1.93
C ASN A 26 13.90 6.81 -0.82
N ARG A 27 13.81 6.34 0.43
CA ARG A 27 13.79 7.23 1.60
C ARG A 27 15.07 7.10 2.40
N TRP A 28 15.94 8.11 2.27
CA TRP A 28 17.28 8.11 2.83
C TRP A 28 17.32 8.01 4.36
N THR A 29 16.30 8.52 5.06
CA THR A 29 16.25 8.49 6.54
C THR A 29 16.15 7.08 7.10
N MET A 30 15.68 6.09 6.33
CA MET A 30 15.56 4.72 6.81
C MET A 30 16.80 3.87 6.52
N ARG A 31 17.75 4.37 5.71
CA ARG A 31 19.00 3.68 5.41
C ARG A 31 19.90 3.69 6.65
N GLY A 32 20.17 2.49 7.19
CA GLY A 32 21.02 2.28 8.37
C GLY A 32 20.26 2.00 9.68
N MET A 33 18.93 2.16 9.70
CA MET A 33 18.09 1.78 10.85
C MET A 33 17.38 0.43 10.68
N ILE A 34 17.13 0.02 9.44
CA ILE A 34 16.23 -1.10 9.08
C ILE A 34 16.82 -1.79 7.86
N ASP A 35 16.73 -3.13 7.79
CA ASP A 35 17.07 -3.86 6.56
C ASP A 35 15.94 -3.68 5.54
N LEU A 36 16.08 -2.65 4.70
CA LEU A 36 15.07 -2.26 3.72
C LEU A 36 14.66 -3.39 2.76
N ASN A 37 15.51 -4.40 2.56
CA ASN A 37 15.20 -5.50 1.64
C ASN A 37 14.38 -6.61 2.31
N LYS A 38 14.41 -6.72 3.64
CA LYS A 38 13.75 -7.82 4.38
C LYS A 38 12.59 -7.33 5.24
N GLU A 39 12.71 -6.13 5.79
CA GLU A 39 11.82 -5.60 6.81
C GLU A 39 10.89 -4.51 6.28
N LEU A 40 11.02 -4.08 5.02
CA LEU A 40 10.14 -3.10 4.39
C LEU A 40 9.46 -3.69 3.16
N LYS A 41 8.14 -3.51 3.06
CA LYS A 41 7.35 -3.85 1.88
C LYS A 41 6.56 -2.63 1.43
N VAL A 42 6.70 -2.24 0.16
CA VAL A 42 6.06 -1.04 -0.39
C VAL A 42 5.16 -1.39 -1.56
N ALA A 43 3.94 -0.82 -1.60
CA ALA A 43 3.00 -0.96 -2.71
C ALA A 43 2.81 -2.43 -3.10
N ALA A 44 3.20 -2.82 -4.33
CA ALA A 44 3.08 -4.19 -4.84
C ALA A 44 3.66 -5.24 -3.88
N GLU A 45 4.85 -5.01 -3.33
CA GLU A 45 5.50 -5.97 -2.43
C GLU A 45 4.70 -6.23 -1.15
N PHE A 46 3.96 -5.23 -0.67
CA PHE A 46 3.13 -5.35 0.52
C PHE A 46 1.82 -6.06 0.22
N TRP A 47 1.11 -5.60 -0.81
CA TRP A 47 -0.20 -6.14 -1.15
C TRP A 47 -0.10 -7.56 -1.70
N ASP A 48 0.92 -7.85 -2.50
CA ASP A 48 1.14 -9.18 -3.04
C ASP A 48 1.63 -10.16 -1.96
N PHE A 49 2.32 -9.66 -0.93
CA PHE A 49 2.64 -10.46 0.25
C PHE A 49 1.39 -10.89 1.04
N LEU A 50 0.36 -10.03 1.10
CA LEU A 50 -0.87 -10.34 1.82
C LEU A 50 -1.86 -11.18 1.01
N GLY A 51 -2.03 -10.88 -0.28
CA GLY A 51 -3.08 -11.47 -1.12
C GLY A 51 -2.58 -12.41 -2.22
N GLY A 52 -1.27 -12.49 -2.45
CA GLY A 52 -0.67 -13.21 -3.57
C GLY A 52 -0.31 -12.30 -4.75
N GLU A 53 0.49 -12.83 -5.68
CA GLU A 53 0.97 -12.10 -6.86
C GLU A 53 -0.17 -11.44 -7.65
N GLY A 54 -0.02 -10.16 -7.96
CA GLY A 54 -1.01 -9.39 -8.73
C GLY A 54 -2.11 -8.73 -7.90
N THR A 55 -2.22 -9.02 -6.60
CA THR A 55 -3.20 -8.39 -5.70
C THR A 55 -3.17 -6.88 -5.76
N TYR A 56 -1.99 -6.29 -5.84
CA TYR A 56 -1.87 -4.84 -5.93
C TYR A 56 -2.57 -4.26 -7.16
N ASN A 57 -2.41 -4.90 -8.32
CA ASN A 57 -3.04 -4.45 -9.55
C ASN A 57 -4.56 -4.67 -9.49
N ASP A 58 -5.01 -5.81 -8.97
CA ASP A 58 -6.45 -6.06 -8.77
C ASP A 58 -7.09 -4.99 -7.88
N LEU A 59 -6.39 -4.54 -6.84
CA LEU A 59 -6.83 -3.43 -6.00
C LEU A 59 -6.91 -2.12 -6.78
N LEU A 60 -5.88 -1.77 -7.55
CA LEU A 60 -5.87 -0.56 -8.37
C LEU A 60 -7.04 -0.55 -9.38
N ASP A 61 -7.29 -1.68 -10.05
CA ASP A 61 -8.40 -1.85 -10.99
C ASP A 61 -9.75 -1.68 -10.29
N CYS A 62 -9.89 -2.22 -9.07
CA CYS A 62 -11.09 -2.01 -8.26
C CYS A 62 -11.30 -0.53 -7.93
N PHE A 63 -10.26 0.17 -7.46
CA PHE A 63 -10.33 1.60 -7.15
C PHE A 63 -10.66 2.45 -8.37
N GLU A 64 -10.06 2.15 -9.53
CA GLU A 64 -10.34 2.88 -10.77
C GLU A 64 -11.81 2.71 -11.18
N ARG A 65 -12.31 1.47 -11.22
CA ARG A 65 -13.69 1.17 -11.60
C ARG A 65 -14.70 1.87 -10.69
N VAL A 66 -14.52 1.74 -9.37
CA VAL A 66 -15.39 2.39 -8.39
C VAL A 66 -15.25 3.92 -8.47
N GLY A 67 -14.04 4.43 -8.70
CA GLY A 67 -13.79 5.87 -8.85
C GLY A 67 -14.51 6.47 -10.06
N ILE A 68 -14.56 5.75 -11.19
CA ILE A 68 -15.31 6.17 -12.38
C ILE A 68 -16.81 6.18 -12.08
N GLU A 69 -17.33 5.14 -11.42
CA GLU A 69 -18.75 5.03 -11.08
C GLU A 69 -19.21 6.14 -10.12
N LEU A 70 -18.41 6.43 -9.09
CA LEU A 70 -18.72 7.46 -8.08
C LEU A 70 -18.37 8.88 -8.54
N ARG A 71 -17.72 9.05 -9.70
CA ARG A 71 -17.29 10.36 -10.20
C ARG A 71 -18.42 11.39 -10.26
N PRO A 72 -19.64 11.09 -10.75
CA PRO A 72 -20.74 12.04 -10.79
C PRO A 72 -21.16 12.51 -9.39
N GLU A 73 -21.19 11.61 -8.41
CA GLU A 73 -21.55 11.94 -7.02
C GLU A 73 -20.50 12.82 -6.36
N ILE A 74 -19.22 12.55 -6.61
CA ILE A 74 -18.09 13.36 -6.15
C ILE A 74 -18.16 14.75 -6.79
N ASP A 75 -18.35 14.84 -8.09
CA ASP A 75 -18.47 16.12 -8.80
C ASP A 75 -19.68 16.92 -8.31
N GLN A 76 -20.81 16.27 -8.07
CA GLN A 76 -22.00 16.89 -7.48
C GLN A 76 -21.70 17.39 -6.06
N TYR A 77 -21.06 16.58 -5.21
CA TYR A 77 -20.66 16.96 -3.86
C TYR A 77 -19.78 18.22 -3.91
N PHE A 78 -18.78 18.28 -4.79
CA PHE A 78 -17.85 19.39 -4.85
C PHE A 78 -18.38 20.63 -5.58
N SER A 79 -19.44 20.50 -6.39
CA SER A 79 -20.08 21.63 -7.06
C SER A 79 -20.58 22.70 -6.08
N ARG A 80 -20.99 22.31 -4.86
CA ARG A 80 -21.44 23.23 -3.80
C ARG A 80 -20.36 24.23 -3.34
N PHE A 81 -19.09 23.92 -3.61
CA PHE A 81 -17.94 24.76 -3.22
C PHE A 81 -17.40 25.57 -4.39
N LYS A 82 -17.95 25.39 -5.60
CA LYS A 82 -17.65 26.26 -6.74
C LYS A 82 -18.53 27.51 -6.58
N GLY A 83 -17.92 28.59 -6.11
CA GLY A 83 -18.55 29.90 -5.95
C GLY A 83 -18.99 30.53 -7.26
#